data_AF-A0A2S5AEZ5-F1
#
_entry.id   AF-A0A2S5AEZ5-F1
#
_cell.length_a   1.000
_cell.length_b   1.000
_cell.length_c   1.000
_cell.angle_alpha   90.00
_cell.angle_beta   90.00
_cell.angle_gamma   90.00
#
_symmetry.space_group_name_H-M   'P 1'
#
loop_
_entity.id
_entity.type
_entity.pdbx_description
1 polymer ?
#
loop_
_entity_poly.entity_id
_entity_poly.type
_entity_poly.pdbx_seq_one_letter_code
_entity_poly.pdbx_strand_id
1 'polypeptide(L)'
;MKSFALGEIVTLNNHPYYSLNSKILITADATMTPPLMVVIEVLNDYKTKFYFDEKTRIKETNSSMVKCVFYSNKTHKYESNWFLINQIKKIDDENVLEKDQNSSLENSIILKKESDINELVNKNVILKSWEIELGKKKSSFSYDSYSNKNSNKITSYLSFLPPVMIIIGSKKLDESKDPSFDKKTGEKKRIFSNILVKCKWFNPLTNTFSEDFFTPESLDFVKEPDIELIKGIQNFIKLKIYFKFNNPRLSDYNNGNTIGQPLKISFNHCYYELEYFDFLTNKNEMIKLTDFKIEMFKSITFYSNEYAPFYGNLGSAKTIKQFLKEEIEEPNKSDKIFRIKYKSKKGIPSTRTISKCEFLDLRLDDEIDSDSKKNKYIKAKCFKREGKERHFRFKGIKKIEILDL
;
A
#
# COMPACT_ATOMS: atom_id res chain seq x y z
N MET A 1 21.91 20.13 15.17
CA MET A 1 22.60 19.52 14.01
C MET A 1 21.78 18.34 13.54
N LYS A 2 21.62 18.12 12.23
CA LYS A 2 20.98 16.89 11.73
C LYS A 2 21.91 15.72 12.03
N SER A 3 21.50 14.82 12.92
CA SER A 3 22.20 13.55 13.15
C SER A 3 21.50 12.46 12.34
N PHE A 4 22.28 11.66 11.63
CA PHE A 4 21.78 10.49 10.93
C PHE A 4 22.21 9.21 11.65
N ALA A 5 21.36 8.20 11.62
CA ALA A 5 21.63 6.87 12.17
C ALA A 5 21.76 5.83 11.05
N LEU A 6 22.40 4.69 11.37
CA LEU A 6 22.47 3.56 10.46
C LEU A 6 21.07 3.04 10.14
N GLY A 7 20.84 2.69 8.88
CA GLY A 7 19.56 2.17 8.41
C GLY A 7 18.50 3.23 8.10
N GLU A 8 18.78 4.52 8.31
CA GLU A 8 17.85 5.58 7.93
C GLU A 8 17.77 5.73 6.41
N ILE A 9 16.56 5.99 5.92
CA ILE A 9 16.30 6.26 4.50
C ILE A 9 16.52 7.75 4.25
N VAL A 10 17.39 8.05 3.30
CA VAL A 10 17.79 9.40 2.91
C VAL A 10 17.74 9.57 1.40
N THR A 11 17.69 10.81 0.96
CA THR A 11 17.78 11.16 -0.46
C THR A 11 18.48 12.50 -0.63
N LEU A 12 18.88 12.84 -1.84
CA LEU A 12 19.46 14.15 -2.13
C LEU A 12 18.42 15.25 -1.97
N ASN A 13 18.87 16.46 -1.61
CA ASN A 13 17.97 17.60 -1.40
C ASN A 13 17.10 17.93 -2.62
N ASN A 14 17.61 17.69 -3.82
CA ASN A 14 16.91 17.90 -5.10
C ASN A 14 15.90 16.80 -5.46
N HIS A 15 15.77 15.73 -4.66
CA HIS A 15 14.70 14.75 -4.85
C HIS A 15 13.32 15.37 -4.57
N PRO A 16 12.25 15.04 -5.31
CA PRO A 16 10.94 15.67 -5.13
C PRO A 16 10.27 15.34 -3.78
N TYR A 17 10.56 14.18 -3.19
CA TYR A 17 9.98 13.78 -1.90
C TYR A 17 10.51 14.65 -0.76
N TYR A 18 9.66 14.93 0.21
CA TYR A 18 10.02 15.59 1.47
C TYR A 18 9.64 14.68 2.64
N SER A 19 10.11 15.00 3.85
CA SER A 19 10.10 14.09 5.00
C SER A 19 8.75 13.45 5.27
N LEU A 20 7.64 14.17 5.07
CA LEU A 20 6.29 13.67 5.32
C LEU A 20 5.49 13.35 4.05
N ASN A 21 6.07 13.40 2.84
CA ASN A 21 5.28 13.08 1.64
C ASN A 21 6.11 12.37 0.58
N SER A 22 5.86 11.07 0.51
CA SER A 22 6.36 10.14 -0.50
C SER A 22 5.33 9.87 -1.62
N LYS A 23 4.11 10.42 -1.55
CA LYS A 23 3.02 10.18 -2.50
C LYS A 23 2.98 11.24 -3.62
N ILE A 24 4.16 11.65 -4.11
CA ILE A 24 4.28 12.65 -5.17
C ILE A 24 4.40 11.95 -6.53
N LEU A 25 3.55 12.36 -7.48
CA LEU A 25 3.57 11.90 -8.86
C LEU A 25 4.63 12.66 -9.67
N ILE A 26 5.56 11.95 -10.30
CA ILE A 26 6.64 12.55 -11.11
C ILE A 26 6.16 12.68 -12.56
N THR A 27 5.95 13.90 -13.06
CA THR A 27 5.33 14.14 -14.38
C THR A 27 6.30 14.47 -15.50
N ALA A 28 7.54 14.85 -15.17
CA ALA A 28 8.60 15.15 -16.13
C ALA A 28 9.49 13.91 -16.38
N ASP A 29 10.75 14.13 -16.77
CA ASP A 29 11.71 13.03 -16.92
C ASP A 29 12.08 12.42 -15.56
N ALA A 30 11.44 11.29 -15.25
CA ALA A 30 11.69 10.55 -14.02
C ALA A 30 13.12 10.02 -13.92
N THR A 31 13.85 9.87 -15.03
CA THR A 31 15.23 9.33 -15.02
C THR A 31 16.23 10.26 -14.31
N MET A 32 15.90 11.55 -14.20
CA MET A 32 16.69 12.54 -13.45
C MET A 32 16.40 12.53 -11.95
N THR A 33 15.45 11.73 -11.49
CA THR A 33 15.10 11.63 -10.07
C THR A 33 16.17 10.82 -9.34
N PRO A 34 16.80 11.35 -8.27
CA PRO A 34 17.76 10.60 -7.48
C PRO A 34 17.17 9.32 -6.86
N PRO A 35 18.00 8.33 -6.52
CA PRO A 35 17.56 7.19 -5.73
C PRO A 35 17.19 7.60 -4.29
N LEU A 36 16.37 6.79 -3.64
CA LEU A 36 16.34 6.69 -2.18
C LEU A 36 17.48 5.77 -1.76
N MET A 37 18.20 6.19 -0.72
CA MET A 37 19.41 5.54 -0.26
C MET A 37 19.26 5.19 1.21
N VAL A 38 20.04 4.22 1.68
CA VAL A 38 20.06 3.81 3.09
C VAL A 38 21.43 4.08 3.69
N VAL A 39 21.48 4.70 4.86
CA VAL A 39 22.74 5.02 5.55
C VAL A 39 23.40 3.73 6.07
N ILE A 40 24.63 3.46 5.64
CA ILE A 40 25.43 2.31 6.06
C ILE A 40 26.64 2.70 6.91
N GLU A 41 27.03 3.98 6.88
CA GLU A 41 28.17 4.49 7.63
C GLU A 41 27.98 5.98 7.92
N VAL A 42 28.41 6.43 9.10
CA VAL A 42 28.46 7.85 9.47
C VAL A 42 29.86 8.20 9.92
N LEU A 43 30.43 9.25 9.33
CA LEU A 43 31.72 9.81 9.69
C LEU A 43 31.50 11.21 10.28
N ASN A 44 31.66 11.31 11.58
CA ASN A 44 31.67 12.59 12.29
C ASN A 44 33.11 13.11 12.27
N ASP A 45 33.50 13.84 11.22
CA ASP A 45 34.81 14.53 11.22
C ASP A 45 34.68 15.80 12.08
N TYR A 46 35.00 15.68 13.37
CA TYR A 46 35.16 16.82 14.29
C TYR A 46 36.43 17.62 14.00
N LYS A 47 37.31 17.10 13.13
CA LYS A 47 38.42 17.87 12.58
C LYS A 47 37.82 18.82 11.55
N THR A 48 38.06 20.12 11.74
CA THR A 48 37.86 21.18 10.74
C THR A 48 38.69 20.90 9.49
N LYS A 49 38.26 19.95 8.66
CA LYS A 49 38.64 19.92 7.26
C LYS A 49 37.84 21.02 6.61
N PHE A 50 38.49 22.17 6.48
CA PHE A 50 37.99 23.23 5.62
C PHE A 50 37.92 22.65 4.21
N TYR A 51 36.72 22.36 3.72
CA TYR A 51 36.51 22.30 2.29
C TYR A 51 36.69 23.74 1.81
N PHE A 52 37.87 24.03 1.27
CA PHE A 52 38.17 25.34 0.74
C PHE A 52 37.53 25.41 -0.65
N ASP A 53 36.36 26.03 -0.73
CA ASP A 53 35.82 26.42 -2.02
C ASP A 53 36.65 27.62 -2.52
N GLU A 54 37.53 27.35 -3.48
CA GLU A 54 38.44 28.34 -4.09
C GLU A 54 37.69 29.56 -4.65
N LYS A 55 36.41 29.41 -5.00
CA LYS A 55 35.59 30.50 -5.56
C LYS A 55 34.92 31.35 -4.49
N THR A 56 34.46 30.78 -3.39
CA THR A 56 33.66 31.52 -2.39
C THR A 56 34.46 31.95 -1.16
N ARG A 57 35.65 31.37 -0.90
CA ARG A 57 36.48 31.61 0.30
C ARG A 57 35.74 31.37 1.63
N ILE A 58 34.58 30.73 1.62
CA ILE A 58 33.81 30.42 2.82
C ILE A 58 34.38 29.15 3.44
N LYS A 59 34.77 29.24 4.71
CA LYS A 59 35.20 28.10 5.53
C LYS A 59 33.98 27.36 6.05
N GLU A 60 33.52 26.32 5.34
CA GLU A 60 32.53 25.42 5.92
C GLU A 60 33.15 24.65 7.10
N THR A 61 32.56 24.83 8.28
CA THR A 61 32.97 24.17 9.52
C THR A 61 32.09 22.94 9.72
N ASN A 62 32.71 21.80 10.02
CA ASN A 62 32.10 20.50 10.33
C ASN A 62 31.39 19.79 9.15
N SER A 63 32.18 19.18 8.26
CA SER A 63 31.69 18.30 7.19
C SER A 63 31.52 16.86 7.69
N SER A 64 30.50 16.64 8.53
CA SER A 64 30.06 15.27 8.78
C SER A 64 29.58 14.65 7.46
N MET A 65 30.03 13.42 7.20
CA MET A 65 29.74 12.68 5.99
C MET A 65 28.98 11.41 6.32
N VAL A 66 28.15 10.97 5.40
CA VAL A 66 27.47 9.68 5.50
C VAL A 66 27.73 8.87 4.23
N LYS A 67 27.94 7.57 4.40
CA LYS A 67 27.99 6.62 3.30
C LYS A 67 26.62 6.00 3.15
N CYS A 68 26.05 6.11 1.96
CA CYS A 68 24.73 5.58 1.66
C CYS A 68 24.82 4.53 0.56
N VAL A 69 23.96 3.52 0.62
CA VAL A 69 23.82 2.47 -0.40
C VAL A 69 22.46 2.57 -1.09
N PHE A 70 22.42 2.28 -2.39
CA PHE A 70 21.19 2.16 -3.18
C PHE A 70 21.38 1.12 -4.29
N TYR A 71 20.29 0.61 -4.84
CA TYR A 71 20.32 -0.28 -5.99
C TYR A 71 20.09 0.51 -7.28
N SER A 72 20.84 0.17 -8.34
CA SER A 72 20.70 0.78 -9.66
C SER A 72 20.29 -0.27 -10.68
N ASN A 73 19.09 -0.17 -11.24
CA ASN A 73 18.66 -1.08 -12.31
C ASN A 73 19.47 -0.87 -13.60
N LYS A 74 20.16 0.26 -13.75
CA LYS A 74 21.02 0.49 -14.91
C LYS A 74 22.27 -0.39 -14.89
N THR A 75 22.89 -0.52 -13.72
CA THR A 75 24.11 -1.32 -13.53
C THR A 75 23.82 -2.72 -12.98
N HIS A 76 22.58 -2.94 -12.52
CA HIS A 76 22.12 -4.13 -11.80
C HIS A 76 22.95 -4.47 -10.57
N LYS A 77 23.49 -3.43 -9.90
CA LYS A 77 24.37 -3.53 -8.74
C LYS A 77 23.92 -2.59 -7.64
N TYR A 78 24.37 -2.90 -6.42
CA TYR A 78 24.33 -1.95 -5.32
C TYR A 78 25.51 -1.00 -5.45
N GLU A 79 25.24 0.29 -5.31
CA GLU A 79 26.24 1.35 -5.39
C GLU A 79 26.30 2.07 -4.04
N SER A 80 27.50 2.43 -3.60
CA SER A 80 27.72 3.10 -2.32
C SER A 80 28.57 4.35 -2.47
N ASN A 81 28.04 5.51 -2.07
CA ASN A 81 28.70 6.81 -2.22
C ASN A 81 28.72 7.58 -0.89
N TRP A 82 29.73 8.42 -0.72
CA TRP A 82 29.85 9.36 0.39
C TRP A 82 29.16 10.68 0.05
N PHE A 83 28.35 11.18 0.98
CA PHE A 83 27.62 12.43 0.86
C PHE A 83 27.84 13.31 2.09
N LEU A 84 27.85 14.62 1.89
CA LEU A 84 27.83 15.57 2.99
C LEU A 84 26.42 15.62 3.60
N ILE A 85 26.34 15.74 4.94
CA ILE A 85 25.06 15.84 5.65
C ILE A 85 24.17 16.98 5.12
N ASN A 86 24.77 18.08 4.64
CA ASN A 86 24.03 19.21 4.09
C ASN A 86 23.42 18.94 2.69
N GLN A 87 23.87 17.92 1.96
CA GLN A 87 23.39 17.56 0.61
C GLN A 87 22.18 16.62 0.64
N ILE A 88 21.91 16.01 1.81
CA ILE A 88 20.89 14.99 1.97
C ILE A 88 19.78 15.41 2.94
N LYS A 89 18.62 14.77 2.75
CA LYS A 89 17.47 14.88 3.64
C LYS A 89 16.94 13.50 3.98
N LYS A 90 16.41 13.38 5.19
CA LYS A 90 15.71 12.18 5.67
C LYS A 90 14.34 12.10 5.01
N ILE A 91 13.92 10.88 4.69
CA ILE A 91 12.55 10.56 4.30
C ILE A 91 11.95 9.73 5.42
N ASP A 92 10.88 10.25 6.02
CA ASP A 92 10.07 9.48 6.95
C ASP A 92 8.93 8.85 6.14
N ASP A 93 8.64 7.58 6.39
CA ASP A 93 7.47 6.94 5.78
C ASP A 93 6.25 7.25 6.66
N GLU A 94 5.29 8.03 6.15
CA GLU A 94 4.00 8.26 6.82
C GLU A 94 3.32 6.95 7.23
N ASN A 95 3.52 5.87 6.45
CA ASN A 95 2.93 4.58 6.78
C ASN A 95 3.52 4.01 8.07
N VAL A 96 4.75 4.36 8.46
CA VAL A 96 5.34 3.92 9.74
C VAL A 96 4.63 4.59 10.92
N LEU A 97 4.19 5.85 10.78
CA LEU A 97 3.46 6.58 11.83
C LEU A 97 2.02 6.08 12.02
N GLU A 98 1.35 5.58 10.98
CA GLU A 98 0.04 4.91 11.11
C GLU A 98 0.16 3.43 11.53
N LYS A 99 1.31 2.79 11.28
CA LYS A 99 1.60 1.39 11.62
C LYS A 99 1.88 1.16 13.12
N ASP A 100 2.00 2.22 13.91
CA ASP A 100 2.33 2.19 15.36
C ASP A 100 1.27 1.55 16.28
N GLN A 101 0.16 1.02 15.73
CA GLN A 101 -0.78 0.21 16.52
C GLN A 101 -0.87 -1.26 16.12
N ASN A 102 -0.29 -1.71 15.00
CA ASN A 102 -0.42 -3.13 14.60
C ASN A 102 0.64 -3.70 13.63
N SER A 103 1.68 -2.96 13.21
CA SER A 103 2.74 -3.55 12.38
C SER A 103 4.10 -3.46 13.05
N SER A 104 4.37 -4.47 13.88
CA SER A 104 5.66 -5.15 14.02
C SER A 104 6.92 -4.29 13.81
N LEU A 105 7.48 -3.81 14.92
CA LEU A 105 8.90 -3.55 15.17
C LEU A 105 9.84 -4.74 14.82
N GLU A 106 9.35 -5.80 14.17
CA GLU A 106 10.06 -7.05 13.84
C GLU A 106 10.86 -7.00 12.52
N ASN A 107 10.76 -5.93 11.73
CA ASN A 107 11.30 -5.97 10.36
C ASN A 107 12.81 -5.68 10.26
N SER A 108 13.41 -4.98 11.22
CA SER A 108 14.81 -4.58 11.15
C SER A 108 15.75 -5.61 11.79
N ILE A 109 16.81 -5.98 11.07
CA ILE A 109 17.80 -6.95 11.55
C ILE A 109 18.72 -6.30 12.59
N ILE A 110 18.53 -6.64 13.88
CA ILE A 110 19.45 -6.22 14.95
C ILE A 110 20.28 -7.44 15.35
N LEU A 111 21.48 -7.56 14.78
CA LEU A 111 22.44 -8.60 15.16
C LEU A 111 23.26 -8.12 16.35
N LYS A 112 23.23 -8.88 17.46
CA LYS A 112 24.08 -8.62 18.63
C LYS A 112 25.31 -9.52 18.65
N LYS A 113 25.20 -10.73 18.11
CA LYS A 113 26.31 -11.71 18.02
C LYS A 113 26.34 -12.38 16.65
N GLU A 114 27.51 -12.93 16.31
CA GLU A 114 27.73 -13.65 15.05
C GLU A 114 27.01 -15.01 15.01
N SER A 115 26.81 -15.64 16.18
CA SER A 115 26.01 -16.86 16.32
C SER A 115 24.58 -16.70 15.81
N ASP A 116 24.03 -15.50 15.95
CA ASP A 116 22.65 -15.18 15.57
C ASP A 116 22.48 -15.23 14.04
N ILE A 117 23.58 -15.16 13.28
CA ILE A 117 23.54 -15.19 11.80
C ILE A 117 23.23 -16.58 11.28
N ASN A 118 23.64 -17.64 11.97
CA ASN A 118 23.32 -19.01 11.56
C ASN A 118 21.80 -19.23 11.50
N GLU A 119 21.03 -18.51 12.32
CA GLU A 119 19.55 -18.52 12.28
C GLU A 119 18.99 -17.67 11.12
N LEU A 120 19.77 -16.72 10.62
CA LEU A 120 19.41 -15.85 9.50
C LEU A 120 19.83 -16.38 8.13
N VAL A 121 20.74 -17.36 8.07
CA VAL A 121 21.14 -17.97 6.79
C VAL A 121 19.90 -18.52 6.09
N ASN A 122 19.84 -18.31 4.77
CA ASN A 122 18.71 -18.64 3.91
C ASN A 122 17.43 -17.81 4.11
N LYS A 123 17.45 -16.78 4.97
CA LYS A 123 16.33 -15.83 5.05
C LYS A 123 16.40 -14.82 3.90
N ASN A 124 15.22 -14.46 3.42
CA ASN A 124 15.05 -13.45 2.38
C ASN A 124 15.07 -12.06 2.99
N VAL A 125 15.87 -11.18 2.39
CA VAL A 125 16.07 -9.80 2.84
C VAL A 125 16.04 -8.85 1.66
N ILE A 126 15.78 -7.59 1.93
CA ILE A 126 15.74 -6.53 0.94
C ILE A 126 16.22 -5.21 1.55
N LEU A 127 16.74 -4.31 0.73
CA LEU A 127 17.17 -2.99 1.19
C LEU A 127 15.95 -2.16 1.66
N LYS A 128 16.05 -1.52 2.83
CA LYS A 128 14.97 -0.75 3.49
C LYS A 128 14.23 0.27 2.63
N SER A 129 14.88 0.82 1.59
CA SER A 129 14.25 1.77 0.67
C SER A 129 13.16 1.16 -0.22
N TRP A 130 13.00 -0.17 -0.23
CA TRP A 130 12.15 -0.89 -1.19
C TRP A 130 10.68 -0.49 -1.18
N GLU A 131 10.04 -0.27 -0.02
CA GLU A 131 8.59 0.03 0.04
C GLU A 131 8.30 1.39 -0.59
N ILE A 132 9.17 2.37 -0.33
CA ILE A 132 9.05 3.73 -0.87
C ILE A 132 9.44 3.75 -2.37
N GLU A 133 10.48 3.01 -2.77
CA GLU A 133 10.86 2.86 -4.19
C GLU A 133 9.75 2.19 -5.02
N LEU A 134 9.13 1.13 -4.50
CA LEU A 134 8.01 0.44 -5.15
C LEU A 134 6.79 1.36 -5.31
N GLY A 135 6.58 2.27 -4.34
CA GLY A 135 5.50 3.25 -4.35
C GLY A 135 5.65 4.39 -5.36
N LYS A 136 6.86 4.61 -5.92
CA LYS A 136 7.11 5.73 -6.83
C LYS A 136 6.29 5.58 -8.12
N LYS A 137 5.61 6.66 -8.50
CA LYS A 137 4.80 6.73 -9.72
C LYS A 137 5.28 7.85 -10.63
N LYS A 138 5.31 7.57 -11.92
CA LYS A 138 5.52 8.55 -12.98
C LYS A 138 4.27 8.70 -13.83
N SER A 139 4.03 9.90 -14.33
CA SER A 139 3.00 10.20 -15.32
C SER A 139 3.65 10.53 -16.64
N SER A 140 3.22 9.85 -17.70
CA SER A 140 3.61 10.19 -19.06
C SER A 140 2.43 10.84 -19.76
N PHE A 141 2.66 12.01 -20.36
CA PHE A 141 1.68 12.69 -21.20
C PHE A 141 1.64 12.01 -22.57
N SER A 142 0.48 11.47 -22.96
CA SER A 142 0.25 10.99 -24.31
C SER A 142 -0.80 11.86 -24.99
N TYR A 143 -0.41 12.47 -26.10
CA TYR A 143 -1.30 13.17 -27.00
C TYR A 143 -1.77 12.20 -28.08
N ASP A 144 -3.06 11.89 -28.09
CA ASP A 144 -3.68 11.15 -29.18
C ASP A 144 -4.31 12.15 -30.16
N SER A 145 -3.61 12.36 -31.27
CA SER A 145 -4.01 13.29 -32.33
C SER A 145 -5.39 12.97 -32.93
N TYR A 146 -5.87 11.74 -32.81
CA TYR A 146 -7.14 11.32 -33.40
C TYR A 146 -8.35 11.62 -32.50
N SER A 147 -8.18 11.63 -31.17
CA SER A 147 -9.29 11.78 -30.23
C SER A 147 -9.39 13.16 -29.57
N ASN A 148 -8.43 14.06 -29.82
CA ASN A 148 -8.32 15.38 -29.15
C ASN A 148 -8.47 15.27 -27.61
N LYS A 149 -8.12 14.09 -27.06
CA LYS A 149 -8.20 13.79 -25.64
C LYS A 149 -6.79 13.61 -25.11
N ASN A 150 -6.40 14.54 -24.24
CA ASN A 150 -5.20 14.40 -23.45
C ASN A 150 -5.42 13.25 -22.46
N SER A 151 -4.49 12.30 -22.44
CA SER A 151 -4.49 11.23 -21.43
C SER A 151 -3.14 11.19 -20.72
N ASN A 152 -3.20 11.15 -19.40
CA ASN A 152 -2.04 10.93 -18.54
C ASN A 152 -2.00 9.46 -18.17
N LYS A 153 -0.96 8.74 -18.62
CA LYS A 153 -0.73 7.36 -18.22
C LYS A 153 0.15 7.36 -16.98
N ILE A 154 -0.41 6.94 -15.85
CA ILE A 154 0.35 6.75 -14.60
C ILE A 154 0.93 5.33 -14.58
N THR A 155 2.23 5.23 -14.38
CA THR A 155 2.97 3.95 -14.29
C THR A 155 3.92 3.98 -13.10
N SER A 156 4.32 2.82 -12.58
CA SER A 156 5.33 2.74 -11.53
C SER A 156 6.71 3.13 -12.07
N TYR A 157 7.53 3.77 -11.22
CA TYR A 157 8.91 4.15 -11.53
C TYR A 157 9.88 3.30 -10.72
N LEU A 158 10.43 2.26 -11.34
CA LEU A 158 11.15 1.18 -10.64
C LEU A 158 12.67 1.18 -10.88
N SER A 159 13.26 2.30 -11.32
CA SER A 159 14.68 2.36 -11.73
C SER A 159 15.68 2.05 -10.61
N PHE A 160 15.25 2.18 -9.35
CA PHE A 160 16.08 1.95 -8.18
C PHE A 160 15.45 0.94 -7.22
N LEU A 161 14.51 0.11 -7.71
CA LEU A 161 13.87 -0.92 -6.89
C LEU A 161 14.88 -2.05 -6.61
N PRO A 162 15.30 -2.26 -5.35
CA PRO A 162 16.27 -3.30 -5.02
C PRO A 162 15.66 -4.71 -5.20
N PRO A 163 16.43 -5.70 -5.68
CA PRO A 163 15.96 -7.08 -5.72
C PRO A 163 15.84 -7.69 -4.32
N VAL A 164 15.02 -8.73 -4.19
CA VAL A 164 15.05 -9.60 -3.01
C VAL A 164 16.34 -10.42 -3.03
N MET A 165 17.01 -10.50 -1.89
CA MET A 165 18.27 -11.19 -1.68
C MET A 165 18.10 -12.31 -0.67
N ILE A 166 19.03 -13.28 -0.69
CA ILE A 166 19.14 -14.33 0.32
C ILE A 166 20.43 -14.16 1.12
N ILE A 167 20.36 -14.30 2.44
CA ILE A 167 21.53 -14.29 3.31
C ILE A 167 22.30 -15.61 3.11
N ILE A 168 23.58 -15.52 2.75
CA ILE A 168 24.46 -16.67 2.55
C ILE A 168 25.59 -16.77 3.58
N GLY A 169 25.78 -15.75 4.40
CA GLY A 169 26.78 -15.76 5.48
C GLY A 169 27.06 -14.38 6.03
N SER A 170 28.17 -14.23 6.75
CA SER A 170 28.58 -12.98 7.36
C SER A 170 30.08 -12.81 7.42
N LYS A 171 30.50 -11.58 7.69
CA LYS A 171 31.89 -11.21 7.95
C LYS A 171 31.93 -10.17 9.06
N LYS A 172 32.76 -10.37 10.08
CA LYS A 172 33.13 -9.28 10.99
C LYS A 172 34.06 -8.31 10.28
N LEU A 173 33.83 -7.02 10.46
CA LEU A 173 34.86 -6.05 10.14
C LEU A 173 35.98 -6.20 11.15
N ASP A 174 37.19 -6.49 10.66
CA ASP A 174 38.38 -6.26 11.48
C ASP A 174 38.44 -4.78 11.82
N GLU A 175 38.66 -4.46 13.10
CA GLU A 175 38.89 -3.10 13.56
C GLU A 175 40.11 -2.54 12.82
N SER A 176 39.90 -1.83 11.71
CA SER A 176 40.98 -1.11 11.04
C SER A 176 41.55 -0.08 12.01
N LYS A 177 42.89 -0.01 12.08
CA LYS A 177 43.80 0.70 13.01
C LYS A 177 43.54 2.20 13.30
N ASP A 178 42.46 2.80 12.80
CA ASP A 178 42.17 4.21 13.03
C ASP A 178 41.36 4.43 14.33
N PRO A 179 41.71 5.44 15.14
CA PRO A 179 41.06 5.68 16.42
C PRO A 179 39.56 5.96 16.21
N SER A 180 38.73 5.08 16.77
CA SER A 180 37.26 5.18 16.73
C SER A 180 36.70 6.39 17.47
N PHE A 181 37.53 7.14 18.19
CA PHE A 181 37.13 8.24 19.06
C PHE A 181 37.94 9.50 18.77
N ASP A 182 37.30 10.67 18.82
CA ASP A 182 38.02 11.93 18.84
C ASP A 182 38.74 12.10 20.20
N LYS A 183 40.04 12.43 20.14
CA LYS A 183 40.87 12.66 21.33
C LYS A 183 40.41 13.87 22.15
N LYS A 184 39.63 14.79 21.57
CA LYS A 184 39.15 16.01 22.24
C LYS A 184 37.77 15.86 22.88
N THR A 185 36.82 15.20 22.21
CA THR A 185 35.43 15.09 22.67
C THR A 185 35.11 13.73 23.29
N GLY A 186 35.94 12.71 23.03
CA GLY A 186 35.64 11.33 23.43
C GLY A 186 34.48 10.70 22.64
N GLU A 187 33.91 11.40 21.66
CA GLU A 187 32.81 10.89 20.84
C GLU A 187 33.30 9.99 19.71
N LYS A 188 32.46 9.03 19.30
CA LYS A 188 32.79 8.13 18.20
C LYS A 188 32.91 8.91 16.90
N LYS A 189 34.11 8.89 16.31
CA LYS A 189 34.41 9.54 15.02
C LYS A 189 33.69 8.85 13.86
N ARG A 190 33.48 7.54 13.98
CA ARG A 190 32.91 6.70 12.92
C ARG A 190 31.86 5.78 13.52
N ILE A 191 30.68 5.76 12.94
CA ILE A 191 29.58 4.85 13.28
C ILE A 191 29.42 3.92 12.08
N PHE A 192 29.68 2.64 12.30
CA PHE A 192 29.55 1.59 11.29
C PHE A 192 29.12 0.30 11.99
N SER A 193 28.57 -0.65 11.23
CA SER A 193 28.20 -1.95 11.80
C SER A 193 29.44 -2.85 11.89
N ASN A 194 29.61 -3.51 13.05
CA ASN A 194 30.73 -4.42 13.28
C ASN A 194 30.59 -5.73 12.50
N ILE A 195 29.36 -6.05 12.08
CA ILE A 195 29.01 -7.27 11.36
C ILE A 195 28.44 -6.86 10.01
N LEU A 196 28.93 -7.49 8.96
CA LEU A 196 28.33 -7.41 7.63
C LEU A 196 27.71 -8.75 7.25
N VAL A 197 26.56 -8.68 6.62
CA VAL A 197 25.82 -9.84 6.12
C VAL A 197 26.08 -9.97 4.64
N LYS A 198 26.55 -11.15 4.22
CA LYS A 198 26.76 -11.48 2.81
C LYS A 198 25.43 -11.90 2.20
N CYS A 199 24.96 -11.15 1.22
CA CYS A 199 23.70 -11.41 0.53
C CYS A 199 23.96 -11.77 -0.93
N LYS A 200 23.10 -12.64 -1.47
CA LYS A 200 23.15 -13.12 -2.86
C LYS A 200 21.84 -12.80 -3.57
N TRP A 201 21.90 -12.36 -4.82
CA TRP A 201 20.73 -12.10 -5.65
C TRP A 201 20.99 -12.43 -7.12
N PHE A 202 19.92 -12.59 -7.89
CA PHE A 202 20.02 -12.81 -9.32
C PHE A 202 20.25 -11.49 -10.06
N ASN A 203 21.30 -11.45 -10.88
CA ASN A 203 21.62 -10.29 -11.72
C ASN A 203 21.18 -10.57 -13.16
N PRO A 204 20.13 -9.88 -13.66
CA PRO A 204 19.60 -10.14 -14.99
C PRO A 204 20.51 -9.63 -16.12
N LEU A 205 21.42 -8.68 -15.86
CA LEU A 205 22.37 -8.19 -16.88
C LEU A 205 23.41 -9.25 -17.23
N THR A 206 23.93 -9.94 -16.21
CA THR A 206 24.95 -10.97 -16.38
C THR A 206 24.38 -12.38 -16.42
N ASN A 207 23.06 -12.54 -16.21
CA ASN A 207 22.37 -13.83 -16.06
C ASN A 207 23.04 -14.78 -15.04
N THR A 208 23.61 -14.21 -13.99
CA THR A 208 24.36 -14.91 -12.94
C THR A 208 23.99 -14.36 -11.58
N PHE A 209 24.43 -15.02 -10.51
CA PHE A 209 24.23 -14.48 -9.16
C PHE A 209 25.32 -13.49 -8.81
N SER A 210 24.92 -12.35 -8.24
CA SER A 210 25.82 -11.38 -7.62
C SER A 210 25.77 -11.52 -6.11
N GLU A 211 26.89 -11.18 -5.47
CA GLU A 211 27.06 -11.26 -4.02
C GLU A 211 27.71 -9.97 -3.52
N ASP A 212 27.24 -9.45 -2.39
CA ASP A 212 27.80 -8.27 -1.75
C ASP A 212 27.51 -8.27 -0.24
N PHE A 213 28.18 -7.40 0.49
CA PHE A 213 28.08 -7.26 1.93
C PHE A 213 27.26 -6.03 2.32
N PHE A 214 26.32 -6.23 3.25
CA PHE A 214 25.41 -5.19 3.73
C PHE A 214 25.49 -5.07 5.24
N THR A 215 25.22 -3.88 5.75
CA THR A 215 24.98 -3.71 7.17
C THR A 215 23.58 -4.25 7.50
N PRO A 216 23.39 -5.04 8.58
CA PRO A 216 22.09 -5.55 8.99
C PRO A 216 21.03 -4.45 9.09
N GLU A 217 21.44 -3.29 9.57
CA GLU A 217 20.59 -2.11 9.77
C GLU A 217 20.05 -1.56 8.45
N SER A 218 20.69 -1.84 7.31
CA SER A 218 20.22 -1.40 5.99
C SER A 218 19.15 -2.30 5.38
N LEU A 219 18.89 -3.46 5.99
CA LEU A 219 18.03 -4.51 5.45
C LEU A 219 16.74 -4.66 6.24
N ASP A 220 15.69 -5.06 5.54
CA ASP A 220 14.44 -5.58 6.10
C ASP A 220 14.27 -7.05 5.73
N PHE A 221 13.61 -7.81 6.61
CA PHE A 221 13.15 -9.16 6.28
C PHE A 221 11.99 -9.13 5.29
N VAL A 222 12.05 -10.02 4.30
CA VAL A 222 10.90 -10.33 3.45
C VAL A 222 10.09 -11.41 4.14
N LYS A 223 8.85 -11.08 4.54
CA LYS A 223 7.95 -12.03 5.20
C LYS A 223 7.71 -13.24 4.29
N GLU A 224 7.92 -14.43 4.85
CA GLU A 224 7.61 -15.66 4.14
C GLU A 224 6.09 -15.76 3.91
N PRO A 225 5.66 -16.17 2.70
CA PRO A 225 4.25 -16.28 2.41
C PRO A 225 3.62 -17.47 3.13
N ASP A 226 2.40 -17.30 3.63
CA ASP A 226 1.57 -18.41 4.08
C ASP A 226 1.07 -19.21 2.87
N ILE A 227 1.72 -20.35 2.62
CA ILE A 227 1.42 -21.24 1.49
C ILE A 227 0.01 -21.84 1.62
N GLU A 228 -0.45 -22.12 2.83
CA GLU A 228 -1.77 -22.70 3.07
C GLU A 228 -2.87 -21.68 2.75
N LEU A 229 -2.70 -20.44 3.21
CA LEU A 229 -3.58 -19.33 2.86
C LEU A 229 -3.65 -19.11 1.35
N ILE A 230 -2.50 -19.08 0.66
CA ILE A 230 -2.44 -18.90 -0.79
C ILE A 230 -3.20 -20.02 -1.51
N LYS A 231 -2.96 -21.28 -1.13
CA LYS A 231 -3.67 -22.44 -1.69
C LYS A 231 -5.18 -22.36 -1.42
N GLY A 232 -5.57 -21.96 -0.21
CA GLY A 232 -6.97 -21.74 0.17
C GLY A 232 -7.67 -20.72 -0.72
N ILE A 233 -7.04 -19.55 -0.91
CA ILE A 233 -7.58 -18.48 -1.77
C ILE A 233 -7.64 -18.92 -3.24
N GLN A 234 -6.64 -19.64 -3.74
CA GLN A 234 -6.66 -20.20 -5.11
C GLN A 234 -7.86 -21.12 -5.33
N ASN A 235 -8.18 -21.97 -4.35
CA ASN A 235 -9.37 -22.80 -4.39
C ASN A 235 -10.65 -21.95 -4.40
N PHE A 236 -10.71 -20.86 -3.63
CA PHE A 236 -11.86 -19.96 -3.64
C PHE A 236 -12.06 -19.25 -4.98
N ILE A 237 -10.98 -18.85 -5.63
CA ILE A 237 -11.04 -18.27 -6.99
C ILE A 237 -11.62 -19.31 -7.96
N LYS A 238 -11.11 -20.55 -7.93
CA LYS A 238 -11.57 -21.64 -8.81
C LYS A 238 -13.04 -21.99 -8.59
N LEU A 239 -13.48 -22.04 -7.34
CA LEU A 239 -14.84 -22.38 -6.94
C LEU A 239 -15.80 -21.16 -6.93
N LYS A 240 -15.29 -19.94 -7.21
CA LYS A 240 -16.04 -18.67 -7.13
C LYS A 240 -16.70 -18.45 -5.75
N ILE A 241 -16.01 -18.84 -4.68
CA ILE A 241 -16.46 -18.69 -3.31
C ILE A 241 -16.25 -17.26 -2.84
N TYR A 242 -17.23 -16.71 -2.13
CA TYR A 242 -17.18 -15.37 -1.53
C TYR A 242 -16.59 -15.44 -0.12
N PHE A 243 -15.92 -14.38 0.32
CA PHE A 243 -15.40 -14.25 1.68
C PHE A 243 -15.91 -12.97 2.33
N LYS A 244 -16.17 -13.03 3.63
CA LYS A 244 -16.51 -11.86 4.46
C LYS A 244 -15.28 -11.46 5.25
N PHE A 245 -15.00 -10.16 5.33
CA PHE A 245 -13.87 -9.67 6.10
C PHE A 245 -14.05 -8.22 6.55
N ASN A 246 -13.24 -7.81 7.53
CA ASN A 246 -13.18 -6.43 7.98
C ASN A 246 -12.16 -5.65 7.13
N ASN A 247 -12.66 -4.73 6.32
CA ASN A 247 -11.89 -3.75 5.58
C ASN A 247 -11.79 -2.44 6.39
N PRO A 248 -10.61 -2.09 6.92
CA PRO A 248 -10.43 -0.87 7.73
C PRO A 248 -10.86 0.41 7.01
N ARG A 249 -10.76 0.47 5.68
CA ARG A 249 -11.20 1.64 4.88
C ARG A 249 -12.72 1.86 4.92
N LEU A 250 -13.46 0.87 5.42
CA LEU A 250 -14.91 0.86 5.51
C LEU A 250 -15.40 0.91 6.97
N SER A 251 -14.50 1.17 7.93
CA SER A 251 -14.78 1.27 9.37
C SER A 251 -15.97 2.20 9.64
N ASP A 252 -15.98 3.35 8.98
CA ASP A 252 -16.93 4.44 9.23
C ASP A 252 -18.36 4.13 8.74
N TYR A 253 -18.52 3.08 7.94
CA TYR A 253 -19.80 2.79 7.28
C TYR A 253 -20.49 1.55 7.84
N ASN A 254 -19.75 0.48 8.11
CA ASN A 254 -20.31 -0.81 8.53
C ASN A 254 -19.37 -1.57 9.48
N ASN A 255 -18.69 -0.86 10.38
CA ASN A 255 -17.63 -1.41 11.23
C ASN A 255 -16.53 -2.14 10.44
N GLY A 256 -16.38 -1.78 9.15
CA GLY A 256 -15.46 -2.38 8.20
C GLY A 256 -15.91 -3.66 7.53
N ASN A 257 -17.01 -4.29 7.94
CA ASN A 257 -17.43 -5.57 7.34
C ASN A 257 -17.88 -5.42 5.88
N THR A 258 -17.29 -6.23 4.99
CA THR A 258 -17.65 -6.32 3.58
C THR A 258 -17.61 -7.77 3.08
N ILE A 259 -18.19 -8.03 1.91
CA ILE A 259 -18.12 -9.30 1.18
C ILE A 259 -17.28 -9.10 -0.07
N GLY A 260 -16.20 -9.87 -0.18
CA GLY A 260 -15.32 -9.92 -1.33
C GLY A 260 -15.52 -11.18 -2.16
N GLN A 261 -15.45 -11.05 -3.48
CA GLN A 261 -15.23 -12.18 -4.38
C GLN A 261 -13.77 -12.16 -4.85
N PRO A 262 -12.97 -13.20 -4.55
CA PRO A 262 -11.58 -13.24 -4.94
C PRO A 262 -11.51 -13.42 -6.46
N LEU A 263 -10.64 -12.64 -7.11
CA LEU A 263 -10.49 -12.64 -8.56
C LEU A 263 -9.14 -13.23 -8.98
N LYS A 264 -8.04 -12.71 -8.42
CA LYS A 264 -6.69 -13.18 -8.72
C LYS A 264 -5.75 -12.90 -7.55
N ILE A 265 -4.70 -13.72 -7.46
CA ILE A 265 -3.55 -13.47 -6.59
C ILE A 265 -2.39 -13.02 -7.48
N SER A 266 -1.70 -11.96 -7.07
CA SER A 266 -0.47 -11.49 -7.72
C SER A 266 0.65 -11.37 -6.71
N PHE A 267 1.87 -11.68 -7.13
CA PHE A 267 3.07 -11.41 -6.34
C PHE A 267 3.62 -10.03 -6.72
N ASN A 268 3.66 -9.11 -5.76
CA ASN A 268 4.14 -7.75 -5.94
C ASN A 268 5.49 -7.57 -5.20
N HIS A 269 6.54 -8.10 -5.82
CA HIS A 269 7.95 -8.00 -5.39
C HIS A 269 8.33 -8.68 -4.07
N CYS A 270 7.70 -8.29 -2.95
CA CYS A 270 7.98 -8.81 -1.61
C CYS A 270 6.77 -9.46 -0.93
N TYR A 271 5.57 -9.25 -1.45
CA TYR A 271 4.34 -9.75 -0.82
C TYR A 271 3.32 -10.16 -1.87
N TYR A 272 2.38 -11.01 -1.45
CA TYR A 272 1.24 -11.39 -2.26
C TYR A 272 0.09 -10.43 -2.03
N GLU A 273 -0.60 -10.10 -3.12
CA GLU A 273 -1.80 -9.28 -3.14
C GLU A 273 -2.97 -10.10 -3.65
N LEU A 274 -4.14 -9.89 -3.05
CA LEU A 274 -5.41 -10.41 -3.54
C LEU A 274 -6.20 -9.28 -4.19
N GLU A 275 -6.49 -9.42 -5.48
CA GLU A 275 -7.53 -8.63 -6.13
C GLU A 275 -8.88 -9.32 -5.88
N TYR A 276 -9.85 -8.54 -5.40
CA TYR A 276 -11.21 -9.02 -5.17
C TYR A 276 -12.23 -7.97 -5.59
N PHE A 277 -13.44 -8.41 -5.94
CA PHE A 277 -14.57 -7.52 -6.14
C PHE A 277 -15.30 -7.31 -4.82
N ASP A 278 -15.36 -6.06 -4.36
CA ASP A 278 -16.07 -5.66 -3.14
C ASP A 278 -17.55 -5.38 -3.46
N PHE A 279 -18.46 -6.11 -2.80
CA PHE A 279 -19.90 -5.98 -3.02
C PHE A 279 -20.53 -4.74 -2.36
N LEU A 280 -19.89 -4.18 -1.33
CA LEU A 280 -20.33 -2.95 -0.66
C LEU A 280 -20.02 -1.73 -1.53
N THR A 281 -18.79 -1.62 -2.04
CA THR A 281 -18.35 -0.48 -2.86
C THR A 281 -18.66 -0.66 -4.35
N ASN A 282 -18.90 -1.90 -4.80
CA ASN A 282 -19.07 -2.31 -6.19
C ASN A 282 -17.84 -1.96 -7.06
N LYS A 283 -16.65 -2.26 -6.56
CA LYS A 283 -15.37 -2.01 -7.26
C LYS A 283 -14.42 -3.19 -7.04
N ASN A 284 -13.46 -3.33 -7.95
CA ASN A 284 -12.29 -4.16 -7.69
C ASN A 284 -11.37 -3.41 -6.74
N GLU A 285 -10.94 -4.10 -5.70
CA GLU A 285 -10.02 -3.61 -4.69
C GLU A 285 -8.84 -4.59 -4.57
N MET A 286 -7.75 -4.11 -3.97
CA MET A 286 -6.56 -4.91 -3.72
C MET A 286 -6.21 -4.85 -2.23
N ILE A 287 -5.84 -6.00 -1.67
CA ILE A 287 -5.39 -6.12 -0.28
C ILE A 287 -4.12 -6.96 -0.21
N LYS A 288 -3.18 -6.58 0.66
CA LYS A 288 -1.98 -7.38 0.93
C LYS A 288 -2.37 -8.59 1.77
N LEU A 289 -1.91 -9.78 1.40
CA LEU A 289 -2.22 -11.00 2.15
C LEU A 289 -1.58 -11.02 3.54
N THR A 290 -0.50 -10.27 3.76
CA THR A 290 0.11 -10.07 5.08
C THR A 290 -0.84 -9.40 6.08
N ASP A 291 -1.81 -8.64 5.59
CA ASP A 291 -2.76 -7.89 6.41
C ASP A 291 -4.02 -8.75 6.69
N PHE A 292 -4.15 -9.89 6.02
CA PHE A 292 -5.29 -10.78 6.10
C PHE A 292 -5.05 -11.81 7.22
N LYS A 293 -5.61 -11.57 8.42
CA LYS A 293 -5.49 -12.53 9.54
C LYS A 293 -6.15 -13.87 9.20
N ILE A 294 -5.47 -14.98 9.47
CA ILE A 294 -5.93 -16.37 9.27
C ILE A 294 -7.24 -16.68 10.02
N GLU A 295 -7.52 -15.98 11.13
CA GLU A 295 -8.81 -16.09 11.83
C GLU A 295 -9.99 -15.61 10.97
N MET A 296 -9.78 -14.67 10.04
CA MET A 296 -10.78 -14.33 9.03
C MET A 296 -11.02 -15.51 8.08
N PHE A 297 -9.97 -16.26 7.71
CA PHE A 297 -10.10 -17.44 6.85
C PHE A 297 -10.96 -18.55 7.48
N LYS A 298 -10.89 -18.73 8.80
CA LYS A 298 -11.68 -19.72 9.54
C LYS A 298 -13.11 -19.26 9.88
N SER A 299 -13.35 -17.94 9.88
CA SER A 299 -14.67 -17.34 10.17
C SER A 299 -15.45 -16.94 8.92
N ILE A 300 -14.96 -17.31 7.72
CA ILE A 300 -15.74 -17.20 6.50
C ILE A 300 -16.93 -18.15 6.63
N THR A 301 -18.11 -17.58 6.85
CA THR A 301 -19.37 -18.27 6.57
C THR A 301 -19.44 -18.50 5.08
N PHE A 302 -19.20 -19.76 4.68
CA PHE A 302 -19.31 -20.21 3.31
C PHE A 302 -20.78 -20.20 2.91
N TYR A 303 -21.09 -19.36 1.94
CA TYR A 303 -22.35 -19.42 1.24
C TYR A 303 -22.18 -20.41 0.09
N SER A 304 -22.85 -21.57 0.19
CA SER A 304 -23.12 -22.42 -0.97
C SER A 304 -23.89 -21.60 -2.01
N ASN A 305 -24.04 -22.10 -3.24
CA ASN A 305 -24.89 -21.47 -4.28
C ASN A 305 -26.35 -21.19 -3.83
N GLU A 306 -26.75 -21.59 -2.62
CA GLU A 306 -28.04 -21.29 -1.99
C GLU A 306 -28.09 -19.89 -1.34
N TYR A 307 -26.95 -19.20 -1.22
CA TYR A 307 -26.83 -17.81 -0.75
C TYR A 307 -26.06 -16.91 -1.75
N ALA A 308 -26.18 -17.19 -3.05
CA ALA A 308 -26.09 -16.11 -4.02
C ALA A 308 -27.08 -14.99 -3.61
N PRO A 309 -26.83 -13.71 -3.90
CA PRO A 309 -27.82 -12.65 -3.65
C PRO A 309 -29.17 -13.13 -4.18
N PHE A 310 -30.12 -13.34 -3.26
CA PHE A 310 -31.36 -14.11 -3.49
C PHE A 310 -31.91 -13.76 -4.88
N TYR A 311 -31.69 -14.64 -5.85
CA TYR A 311 -32.47 -14.59 -7.07
C TYR A 311 -33.81 -15.15 -6.66
N GLY A 312 -34.72 -14.27 -6.29
CA GLY A 312 -36.13 -14.62 -6.35
C GLY A 312 -36.51 -14.88 -7.81
N ASN A 313 -36.12 -16.03 -8.37
CA ASN A 313 -37.12 -16.88 -8.99
C ASN A 313 -37.83 -17.55 -7.82
N LEU A 314 -38.63 -16.73 -7.14
CA LEU A 314 -39.52 -17.20 -6.12
C LEU A 314 -40.43 -18.24 -6.78
N GLY A 315 -40.35 -19.47 -6.30
CA GLY A 315 -41.48 -20.42 -6.40
C GLY A 315 -42.77 -19.88 -5.77
N SER A 316 -42.72 -18.68 -5.18
CA SER A 316 -43.83 -17.88 -4.65
C SER A 316 -43.64 -16.39 -4.98
N ALA A 317 -43.72 -15.98 -6.26
CA ALA A 317 -43.30 -14.69 -6.82
C ALA A 317 -43.73 -13.38 -6.11
N LYS A 318 -43.16 -13.08 -4.94
CA LYS A 318 -43.14 -11.71 -4.37
C LYS A 318 -42.52 -10.75 -5.37
N THR A 319 -43.33 -9.84 -5.89
CA THR A 319 -42.84 -8.77 -6.75
C THR A 319 -41.90 -7.85 -5.97
N ILE A 320 -40.98 -7.15 -6.65
CA ILE A 320 -40.10 -6.14 -6.00
C ILE A 320 -40.92 -5.13 -5.17
N LYS A 321 -42.13 -4.80 -5.61
CA LYS A 321 -43.03 -3.91 -4.87
C LYS A 321 -43.45 -4.50 -3.53
N GLN A 322 -43.79 -5.79 -3.48
CA GLN A 322 -44.15 -6.48 -2.25
C GLN A 322 -42.96 -6.57 -1.31
N PHE A 323 -41.78 -6.91 -1.83
CA PHE A 323 -40.56 -6.94 -1.03
C PHE A 323 -40.23 -5.58 -0.40
N LEU A 324 -40.24 -4.50 -1.20
CA LEU A 324 -40.01 -3.15 -0.68
C LEU A 324 -41.07 -2.72 0.34
N LYS A 325 -42.29 -3.23 0.21
CA LYS A 325 -43.37 -2.98 1.16
C LYS A 325 -43.06 -3.62 2.51
N GLU A 326 -42.76 -4.91 2.52
CA GLU A 326 -42.52 -5.68 3.75
C GLU A 326 -41.21 -5.28 4.45
N GLU A 327 -40.16 -4.95 3.70
CA GLU A 327 -38.81 -4.77 4.27
C GLU A 327 -38.43 -3.32 4.57
N ILE A 328 -39.16 -2.35 4.00
CA ILE A 328 -38.82 -0.92 4.10
C ILE A 328 -40.06 -0.06 4.38
N GLU A 329 -41.16 -0.25 3.66
CA GLU A 329 -42.37 0.59 3.81
C GLU A 329 -43.10 0.32 5.14
N GLU A 330 -43.42 -0.93 5.46
CA GLU A 330 -44.15 -1.32 6.68
C GLU A 330 -43.33 -1.10 7.95
N PRO A 331 -42.03 -1.46 8.01
CA PRO A 331 -41.18 -1.11 9.14
C PRO A 331 -40.86 0.38 9.22
N ASN A 332 -41.11 1.14 8.15
CA ASN A 332 -40.73 2.55 7.92
C ASN A 332 -39.21 2.83 7.93
N LYS A 333 -38.42 2.02 8.65
CA LYS A 333 -36.96 2.04 8.70
C LYS A 333 -36.38 0.63 8.64
N SER A 334 -35.25 0.49 7.96
CA SER A 334 -34.53 -0.78 7.83
C SER A 334 -33.02 -0.55 7.92
N ASP A 335 -32.40 -1.25 8.87
CA ASP A 335 -30.94 -1.26 9.05
C ASP A 335 -30.23 -2.28 8.17
N LYS A 336 -30.99 -3.10 7.42
CA LYS A 336 -30.43 -4.05 6.46
C LYS A 336 -29.69 -3.32 5.34
N ILE A 337 -28.67 -3.99 4.80
CA ILE A 337 -27.89 -3.48 3.66
C ILE A 337 -28.45 -4.10 2.39
N PHE A 338 -28.84 -3.24 1.45
CA PHE A 338 -29.42 -3.67 0.18
C PHE A 338 -28.52 -3.30 -0.98
N ARG A 339 -28.33 -4.24 -1.90
CA ARG A 339 -27.71 -3.99 -3.20
C ARG A 339 -28.78 -3.97 -4.28
N ILE A 340 -28.90 -2.85 -4.98
CA ILE A 340 -29.96 -2.60 -5.96
C ILE A 340 -29.40 -2.34 -7.35
N LYS A 341 -30.09 -2.83 -8.38
CA LYS A 341 -29.97 -2.32 -9.75
C LYS A 341 -30.98 -1.19 -9.92
N TYR A 342 -30.50 0.04 -10.07
CA TYR A 342 -31.31 1.25 -10.11
C TYR A 342 -31.22 1.95 -11.48
N LYS A 343 -32.38 2.29 -12.05
CA LYS A 343 -32.53 3.09 -13.26
C LYS A 343 -32.82 4.55 -12.88
N SER A 344 -31.89 5.44 -13.24
CA SER A 344 -32.02 6.88 -12.96
C SER A 344 -33.17 7.54 -13.74
N LYS A 345 -33.47 8.82 -13.46
CA LYS A 345 -34.43 9.63 -14.25
C LYS A 345 -34.07 9.63 -15.75
N LYS A 346 -32.77 9.70 -16.07
CA LYS A 346 -32.23 9.66 -17.43
C LYS A 346 -32.16 8.24 -18.03
N GLY A 347 -32.73 7.23 -17.38
CA GLY A 347 -32.74 5.86 -17.88
C GLY A 347 -31.42 5.09 -17.73
N ILE A 348 -30.35 5.71 -17.24
CA ILE A 348 -29.05 5.07 -17.06
C ILE A 348 -29.13 4.04 -15.92
N PRO A 349 -28.84 2.75 -16.17
CA PRO A 349 -28.81 1.71 -15.15
C PRO A 349 -27.54 1.80 -14.33
N SER A 350 -27.62 1.46 -13.05
CA SER A 350 -26.46 1.41 -12.18
C SER A 350 -26.67 0.50 -10.98
N THR A 351 -25.62 -0.18 -10.54
CA THR A 351 -25.63 -0.90 -9.26
C THR A 351 -25.31 0.07 -8.12
N ARG A 352 -26.03 -0.06 -7.01
CA ARG A 352 -25.89 0.74 -5.79
C ARG A 352 -26.01 -0.17 -4.59
N THR A 353 -25.22 0.06 -3.56
CA THR A 353 -25.44 -0.52 -2.24
C THR A 353 -25.92 0.59 -1.32
N ILE A 354 -26.98 0.33 -0.56
CA ILE A 354 -27.69 1.28 0.30
C ILE A 354 -27.93 0.68 1.70
N SER A 355 -27.90 1.52 2.73
CA SER A 355 -28.20 1.15 4.12
C SER A 355 -28.98 2.25 4.84
N LYS A 356 -29.49 1.96 6.04
CA LYS A 356 -30.30 2.87 6.86
C LYS A 356 -31.45 3.45 6.02
N CYS A 357 -32.23 2.54 5.44
CA CYS A 357 -33.29 2.89 4.52
C CYS A 357 -34.49 3.41 5.33
N GLU A 358 -35.02 4.56 4.94
CA GLU A 358 -36.21 5.18 5.48
C GLU A 358 -37.22 5.40 4.34
N PHE A 359 -38.47 4.99 4.57
CA PHE A 359 -39.53 5.19 3.61
C PHE A 359 -40.02 6.65 3.64
N LEU A 360 -40.22 7.24 2.45
CA LEU A 360 -40.78 8.57 2.30
C LEU A 360 -41.93 8.54 1.29
N ASP A 361 -43.14 8.87 1.74
CA ASP A 361 -44.30 9.16 0.89
C ASP A 361 -44.38 10.67 0.67
N LEU A 362 -43.60 11.18 -0.29
CA LEU A 362 -43.63 12.59 -0.67
C LEU A 362 -44.64 12.77 -1.81
N ARG A 363 -45.66 13.60 -1.57
CA ARG A 363 -46.30 14.37 -2.64
C ARG A 363 -45.31 15.48 -2.99
N LEU A 364 -44.70 15.41 -4.17
CA LEU A 364 -43.97 16.56 -4.69
C LEU A 364 -45.01 17.44 -5.38
N ASP A 365 -45.21 18.65 -4.86
CA ASP A 365 -46.18 19.62 -5.38
C ASP A 365 -45.77 20.24 -6.75
N ASP A 366 -44.66 19.78 -7.35
CA ASP A 366 -44.10 20.32 -8.60
C ASP A 366 -44.64 19.66 -9.88
N GLU A 367 -45.65 18.79 -9.82
CA GLU A 367 -46.33 18.27 -11.01
C GLU A 367 -47.71 18.95 -11.15
N ILE A 368 -47.74 20.06 -11.90
CA ILE A 368 -48.96 20.81 -12.31
C ILE A 368 -49.87 19.99 -13.26
N ASP A 369 -49.55 18.74 -13.56
CA ASP A 369 -50.44 17.86 -14.32
C ASP A 369 -51.24 16.94 -13.40
N SER A 370 -52.55 17.09 -13.51
CA SER A 370 -53.61 16.38 -12.84
C SER A 370 -53.59 14.87 -13.13
N ASP A 371 -52.68 14.15 -12.47
CA ASP A 371 -52.81 12.72 -12.17
C ASP A 371 -51.85 12.36 -11.01
N SER A 372 -52.21 12.80 -9.79
CA SER A 372 -51.42 12.76 -8.54
C SER A 372 -50.97 11.35 -8.10
N LYS A 373 -50.08 10.73 -8.87
CA LYS A 373 -49.46 9.45 -8.51
C LYS A 373 -48.40 9.70 -7.44
N LYS A 374 -48.76 9.47 -6.17
CA LYS A 374 -47.85 9.34 -5.02
C LYS A 374 -46.54 8.69 -5.45
N ASN A 375 -45.46 9.47 -5.46
CA ASN A 375 -44.15 8.96 -5.81
C ASN A 375 -43.46 8.48 -4.53
N LYS A 376 -43.36 7.16 -4.39
CA LYS A 376 -42.70 6.52 -3.25
C LYS A 376 -41.18 6.61 -3.37
N TYR A 377 -40.51 7.05 -2.31
CA TYR A 377 -39.06 7.17 -2.22
C TYR A 377 -38.48 6.38 -1.05
N ILE A 378 -37.21 6.01 -1.19
CA ILE A 378 -36.36 5.51 -0.11
C ILE A 378 -35.27 6.56 0.11
N LYS A 379 -35.18 7.10 1.32
CA LYS A 379 -34.01 7.84 1.78
C LYS A 379 -33.02 6.82 2.36
N ALA A 380 -31.80 6.79 1.85
CA ALA A 380 -30.80 5.83 2.32
C ALA A 380 -29.37 6.37 2.19
N LYS A 381 -28.44 5.86 2.99
CA LYS A 381 -27.01 6.09 2.82
C LYS A 381 -26.48 5.26 1.65
N CYS A 382 -25.75 5.87 0.72
CA CYS A 382 -25.27 5.21 -0.49
C CYS A 382 -23.75 5.00 -0.46
N PHE A 383 -23.31 3.74 -0.44
CA PHE A 383 -21.87 3.39 -0.32
C PHE A 383 -21.05 3.84 -1.52
N LYS A 384 -21.63 3.84 -2.74
CA LYS A 384 -20.94 4.39 -3.92
C LYS A 384 -20.65 5.90 -3.81
N ARG A 385 -21.30 6.59 -2.88
CA ARG A 385 -21.14 8.02 -2.61
C ARG A 385 -20.65 8.26 -1.18
N GLU A 386 -19.78 7.39 -0.68
CA GLU A 386 -19.13 7.57 0.63
C GLU A 386 -20.15 7.69 1.77
N GLY A 387 -21.22 6.88 1.73
CA GLY A 387 -22.25 6.86 2.78
C GLY A 387 -23.16 8.10 2.82
N LYS A 388 -23.07 9.01 1.85
CA LYS A 388 -23.94 10.20 1.77
C LYS A 388 -25.40 9.80 1.52
N GLU A 389 -26.31 10.54 2.14
CA GLU A 389 -27.75 10.32 2.00
C GLU A 389 -28.24 10.62 0.58
N ARG A 390 -29.10 9.76 0.06
CA ARG A 390 -29.70 9.87 -1.27
C ARG A 390 -31.14 9.36 -1.28
N HIS A 391 -31.90 9.88 -2.23
CA HIS A 391 -33.29 9.49 -2.45
C HIS A 391 -33.40 8.59 -3.69
N PHE A 392 -34.03 7.44 -3.52
CA PHE A 392 -34.23 6.43 -4.56
C PHE A 392 -35.72 6.24 -4.82
N ARG A 393 -36.15 6.36 -6.07
CA ARG A 393 -37.55 6.11 -6.45
C ARG A 393 -37.82 4.61 -6.45
N PHE A 394 -38.92 4.17 -5.84
CA PHE A 394 -39.34 2.76 -5.88
C PHE A 394 -39.38 2.21 -7.31
N LYS A 395 -40.00 2.97 -8.24
CA LYS A 395 -40.10 2.60 -9.67
C LYS A 395 -38.74 2.44 -10.37
N GLY A 396 -37.70 3.09 -9.84
CA GLY A 396 -36.35 3.02 -10.37
C GLY A 396 -35.60 1.75 -9.98
N ILE A 397 -36.03 1.04 -8.92
CA ILE A 397 -35.40 -0.20 -8.47
C ILE A 397 -35.87 -1.35 -9.39
N LYS A 398 -34.91 -2.00 -10.05
CA LYS A 398 -35.13 -3.08 -11.01
C LYS A 398 -34.68 -4.45 -10.50
N LYS A 399 -33.78 -4.46 -9.52
CA LYS A 399 -33.35 -5.65 -8.78
C LYS A 399 -32.97 -5.21 -7.38
N ILE A 400 -33.22 -6.05 -6.39
CA ILE A 400 -32.80 -5.86 -5.00
C ILE A 400 -32.21 -7.15 -4.47
N GLU A 401 -31.16 -7.04 -3.68
CA GLU A 401 -30.41 -8.12 -3.05
C GLU A 401 -30.17 -7.67 -1.59
N ILE A 402 -30.36 -8.55 -0.61
CA ILE A 402 -29.95 -8.28 0.78
C ILE A 402 -28.51 -8.75 0.92
N LEU A 403 -27.65 -7.93 1.53
CA LEU A 403 -26.30 -8.31 1.93
C LEU A 403 -26.33 -8.57 3.44
N ASP A 404 -26.08 -9.81 3.85
CA ASP A 404 -25.99 -10.21 5.26
C ASP A 404 -24.54 -10.00 5.76
N LEU A 405 -24.30 -8.84 6.38
CA LEU A 405 -22.98 -8.29 6.71
C LEU A 405 -22.77 -8.06 8.21
#